data_AF-A0A1M6GF30-F1
#
_entry.id   AF-A0A1M6GF30-F1
#
_cell.length_a   1.000
_cell.length_b   1.000
_cell.length_c   1.000
_cell.angle_alpha   90.00
_cell.angle_beta   90.00
_cell.angle_gamma   90.00
#
_symmetry.space_group_name_H-M   'P 1'
#
loop_
_entity.id
_entity.type
_entity.pdbx_description
1 polymer ?
#
loop_
_entity_poly.entity_id
_entity_poly.type
_entity_poly.pdbx_seq_one_letter_code
_entity_poly.pdbx_strand_id
1 'polypeptide(L)'
;MEDKKIDFSNLEIKLAELNAQAFQRAERVCRMAADPTPDIIYSSNFRARLAAEALGVEFRDIMALNLSEFTSIVSRTLNFLLQNLGAEILDKS
;
A
#
# COMPACT_ATOMS: atom_id res chain seq x y z
N MET A 1 10.72 23.06 10.23
CA MET A 1 9.71 22.05 9.83
C MET A 1 10.13 20.80 10.58
N GLU A 2 9.35 20.33 11.55
CA GLU A 2 9.68 19.07 12.23
C GLU A 2 9.57 17.95 11.21
N ASP A 3 10.65 17.17 11.03
CA ASP A 3 10.62 15.92 10.29
C ASP A 3 9.72 14.95 11.05
N LYS A 4 8.44 14.90 10.68
CA LYS A 4 7.53 13.87 11.18
C LYS A 4 8.01 12.54 10.66
N LYS A 5 8.74 11.81 11.51
CA LYS A 5 9.10 10.42 11.25
C LYS A 5 7.83 9.59 11.24
N ILE A 6 7.49 9.04 10.07
CA ILE A 6 6.36 8.12 9.93
C ILE A 6 6.77 6.81 10.63
N ASP A 7 6.00 6.38 11.63
CA ASP A 7 6.13 5.05 12.21
C ASP A 7 5.28 4.07 11.41
N PHE A 8 5.94 3.14 10.73
CA PHE A 8 5.32 2.08 9.94
C PHE A 8 5.66 0.69 10.49
N SER A 9 5.94 0.59 11.79
CA SER A 9 6.20 -0.69 12.47
C SER A 9 5.00 -1.64 12.43
N ASN A 10 3.78 -1.12 12.54
CA ASN A 10 2.51 -1.87 12.56
C ASN A 10 1.77 -1.93 11.20
N LEU A 11 2.48 -1.67 10.08
CA LEU A 11 1.88 -1.52 8.76
C LEU A 11 0.95 -2.68 8.36
N GLU A 12 1.36 -3.93 8.53
CA GLU A 12 0.57 -5.11 8.12
C GLU A 12 -0.72 -5.25 8.95
N ILE A 13 -0.67 -4.94 10.25
CA ILE A 13 -1.85 -4.94 11.12
C ILE A 13 -2.84 -3.90 10.60
N LYS A 14 -2.35 -2.70 10.26
CA LYS A 14 -3.19 -1.61 9.74
C LYS A 14 -3.73 -1.88 8.33
N LEU A 15 -2.96 -2.56 7.48
CA LEU A 15 -3.45 -3.01 6.18
C LEU A 15 -4.59 -4.02 6.31
N ALA A 16 -4.54 -4.91 7.32
CA ALA A 16 -5.61 -5.87 7.58
C ALA A 16 -6.92 -5.23 8.10
N GLU A 17 -6.84 -4.01 8.67
CA GLU A 17 -8.01 -3.24 9.10
C GLU A 17 -8.71 -2.53 7.92
N LEU A 18 -8.07 -2.42 6.75
CA LEU A 18 -8.66 -1.79 5.57
C LEU A 18 -9.80 -2.64 4.99
N ASN A 19 -10.80 -1.96 4.45
CA ASN A 19 -11.92 -2.60 3.76
C ASN A 19 -11.82 -2.42 2.23
N ALA A 20 -12.73 -3.08 1.51
CA ALA A 20 -12.78 -3.02 0.04
C ALA A 20 -12.90 -1.59 -0.52
N GLN A 21 -13.51 -0.66 0.22
CA GLN A 21 -13.63 0.72 -0.25
C GLN A 21 -12.28 1.45 -0.26
N ALA A 22 -11.40 1.18 0.71
CA ALA A 22 -10.03 1.74 0.71
C ALA A 22 -9.26 1.28 -0.53
N PHE A 23 -9.36 -0.01 -0.86
CA PHE A 23 -8.79 -0.58 -2.08
C PHE A 23 -9.31 0.12 -3.34
N GLN A 24 -10.65 0.18 -3.51
CA GLN A 24 -11.28 0.78 -4.68
C GLN A 24 -10.97 2.27 -4.82
N ARG A 25 -10.90 3.02 -3.71
CA ARG A 25 -10.51 4.43 -3.73
C ARG A 25 -9.06 4.59 -4.20
N ALA A 26 -8.13 3.82 -3.64
CA ALA A 26 -6.72 3.86 -4.02
C ALA A 26 -6.53 3.52 -5.50
N GLU A 27 -7.17 2.44 -5.98
CA GLU A 27 -7.11 2.06 -7.39
C GLU A 27 -7.68 3.15 -8.28
N ARG A 28 -8.90 3.63 -7.99
CA ARG A 28 -9.55 4.67 -8.78
C ARG A 28 -8.66 5.89 -8.94
N VAL A 29 -8.02 6.35 -7.87
CA VAL A 29 -7.12 7.51 -7.95
C VAL A 29 -5.90 7.22 -8.83
N CYS A 30 -5.30 6.04 -8.76
CA CYS A 30 -4.19 5.66 -9.64
C CYS A 30 -4.63 5.55 -11.12
N ARG A 31 -5.78 4.93 -11.40
CA ARG A 31 -6.31 4.81 -12.76
C ARG A 31 -6.66 6.16 -13.37
N MET A 32 -7.26 7.06 -12.58
CA MET A 32 -7.54 8.44 -13.01
C MET A 32 -6.25 9.23 -13.30
N ALA A 33 -5.15 8.89 -12.63
CA ALA A 33 -3.83 9.45 -12.88
C ALA A 33 -3.06 8.74 -14.02
N ALA A 34 -3.75 7.91 -14.82
CA ALA A 34 -3.20 7.15 -15.93
C ALA A 34 -2.02 6.24 -15.54
N ASP A 35 -2.06 5.63 -14.34
CA ASP A 35 -1.09 4.60 -13.96
C ASP A 35 -1.11 3.45 -14.98
N PRO A 36 0.01 3.17 -15.67
CA PRO A 36 0.05 2.22 -16.77
C PRO A 36 0.13 0.76 -16.31
N THR A 37 0.28 0.50 -15.00
CA THR A 37 0.48 -0.85 -14.48
C THR A 37 -0.77 -1.70 -14.74
N PRO A 38 -0.70 -2.81 -15.51
CA PRO A 38 -1.89 -3.58 -15.88
C PRO A 38 -2.62 -4.12 -14.65
N ASP A 39 -1.90 -4.85 -13.81
CA ASP A 39 -2.39 -5.30 -12.51
C ASP A 39 -1.99 -4.28 -11.44
N ILE A 40 -3.01 -3.68 -10.83
CA ILE A 40 -2.85 -2.54 -9.94
C ILE A 40 -2.04 -2.88 -8.69
N ILE A 41 -2.03 -4.14 -8.24
CA ILE A 41 -1.30 -4.54 -7.02
C ILE A 41 0.22 -4.35 -7.18
N TYR A 42 0.72 -4.38 -8.43
CA TYR A 42 2.14 -4.14 -8.73
C TYR A 42 2.49 -2.65 -8.86
N SER A 43 1.51 -1.75 -8.94
CA SER A 43 1.77 -0.30 -8.97
C SER A 43 2.38 0.14 -7.63
N SER A 44 3.52 0.82 -7.68
CA SER A 44 4.14 1.42 -6.49
C SER A 44 3.27 2.54 -5.91
N ASN A 45 2.63 3.33 -6.78
CA ASN A 45 1.70 4.40 -6.36
C ASN A 45 0.49 3.83 -5.64
N PHE A 46 -0.09 2.76 -6.15
CA PHE A 46 -1.22 2.09 -5.50
C PHE A 46 -0.84 1.58 -4.11
N ARG A 47 0.27 0.87 -4.00
CA ARG A 47 0.77 0.34 -2.72
C ARG A 47 1.09 1.45 -1.72
N ALA A 48 1.71 2.54 -2.18
CA ALA A 48 1.98 3.70 -1.34
C ALA A 48 0.69 4.39 -0.86
N ARG A 49 -0.37 4.44 -1.68
CA ARG A 49 -1.69 4.96 -1.27
C ARG A 49 -2.37 4.08 -0.23
N LEU A 50 -2.33 2.77 -0.41
CA LEU A 50 -2.85 1.84 0.60
C LEU A 50 -2.11 1.96 1.93
N ALA A 51 -0.78 2.07 1.88
CA ALA A 51 0.02 2.28 3.08
C ALA A 51 -0.30 3.62 3.77
N ALA A 52 -0.46 4.69 2.99
CA ALA A 52 -0.86 6.00 3.53
C ALA A 52 -2.22 5.92 4.25
N GLU A 53 -3.20 5.27 3.62
CA GLU A 53 -4.54 5.11 4.20
C GLU A 53 -4.54 4.22 5.45
N ALA A 54 -3.78 3.12 5.44
CA ALA A 54 -3.60 2.24 6.60
C ALA A 54 -2.96 2.97 7.79
N LEU A 55 -1.92 3.77 7.54
CA LEU A 55 -1.18 4.47 8.58
C LEU A 55 -1.87 5.78 9.02
N GLY A 56 -2.94 6.20 8.35
CA GLY A 56 -3.64 7.46 8.63
C GLY A 56 -2.79 8.69 8.34
N VAL A 57 -1.93 8.63 7.32
CA VAL A 57 -1.05 9.72 6.90
C VAL A 57 -1.36 10.17 5.47
N GLU A 58 -0.87 11.34 5.08
CA GLU A 58 -1.08 11.82 3.72
C GLU A 58 -0.19 11.07 2.72
N PHE A 59 -0.70 10.82 1.52
CA PHE A 59 0.09 10.19 0.45
C PHE A 59 1.39 10.94 0.15
N ARG A 60 1.37 12.27 0.21
CA ARG A 60 2.58 13.09 0.01
C ARG A 60 3.65 12.83 1.06
N ASP A 61 3.26 12.46 2.28
CA ASP A 61 4.20 12.20 3.37
C ASP A 61 4.93 10.88 3.12
N ILE A 62 4.24 9.87 2.57
CA ILE A 62 4.87 8.63 2.06
C ILE A 62 5.83 8.93 0.90
N MET A 63 5.44 9.82 -0.03
CA MET A 63 6.28 10.20 -1.18
C MET A 63 7.49 11.05 -0.81
N ALA A 64 7.49 11.69 0.37
CA ALA A 64 8.59 12.49 0.88
C ALA A 64 9.65 11.65 1.63
N LEU A 65 9.37 10.37 1.90
CA LEU A 65 10.31 9.46 2.54
C LEU A 65 11.58 9.27 1.71
N ASN A 66 12.67 8.89 2.38
CA ASN A 66 13.86 8.48 1.66
C ASN A 66 13.61 7.16 0.90
N LEU A 67 14.45 6.86 -0.08
CA LEU A 67 14.27 5.69 -0.96
C LEU A 67 14.20 4.36 -0.19
N SER A 68 14.96 4.22 0.91
CA SER A 68 14.98 3.01 1.72
C SER A 68 13.65 2.79 2.43
N GLU A 69 13.11 3.85 3.05
CA GLU A 69 11.81 3.82 3.73
C GLU A 69 10.67 3.60 2.74
N PHE A 70 10.65 4.35 1.64
CA PHE A 70 9.65 4.19 0.59
C PHE A 70 9.62 2.76 0.05
N THR A 71 10.79 2.20 -0.30
CA THR A 71 10.90 0.84 -0.83
C THR A 71 10.47 -0.21 0.19
N SER A 72 10.78 0.01 1.48
CA SER A 72 10.34 -0.87 2.57
C SER A 72 8.81 -0.93 2.65
N ILE A 73 8.16 0.24 2.65
CA ILE A 73 6.70 0.33 2.73
C ILE A 73 6.03 -0.36 1.54
N VAL A 74 6.40 0.01 0.30
CA VAL A 74 5.72 -0.55 -0.89
C VAL A 74 6.01 -2.04 -1.08
N SER A 75 7.15 -2.54 -0.62
CA SER A 75 7.47 -3.98 -0.66
C SER A 75 6.65 -4.76 0.37
N ARG A 76 6.54 -4.23 1.60
CA ARG A 76 5.71 -4.83 2.66
C ARG A 76 4.23 -4.86 2.29
N THR A 77 3.71 -3.78 1.72
CA THR A 77 2.33 -3.73 1.20
C THR A 77 2.13 -4.75 0.08
N LEU A 78 3.08 -4.92 -0.85
CA LEU A 78 2.98 -5.95 -1.88
C LEU A 78 2.92 -7.36 -1.27
N ASN A 79 3.83 -7.66 -0.33
CA ASN A 79 3.87 -8.96 0.33
C ASN A 79 2.56 -9.28 1.05
N PHE A 80 1.97 -8.30 1.74
CA PHE A 80 0.65 -8.45 2.38
C PHE A 80 -0.44 -8.83 1.36
N LEU A 81 -0.49 -8.15 0.21
CA LEU A 81 -1.48 -8.44 -0.83
C LEU A 81 -1.29 -9.83 -1.45
N LEU A 82 -0.04 -10.27 -1.63
CA LEU A 82 0.29 -11.58 -2.19
C LEU A 82 0.06 -12.74 -1.22
N GLN A 83 0.23 -12.54 0.09
CA GLN A 83 0.01 -13.59 1.09
C GLN A 83 -1.45 -14.07 1.11
N ASN A 84 -2.42 -13.18 0.94
CA ASN A 84 -3.84 -13.55 0.84
C ASN A 84 -4.15 -14.36 -0.44
N LEU A 85 -3.47 -14.07 -1.55
CA LEU A 85 -3.59 -14.84 -2.79
C LEU A 85 -3.00 -16.26 -2.65
N GLY A 86 -1.88 -16.41 -1.93
CA GLY A 86 -1.26 -17.72 -1.68
C GLY A 86 -2.09 -18.63 -0.76
N ALA A 87 -2.79 -18.04 0.22
CA ALA A 87 -3.68 -18.79 1.11
C ALA A 87 -4.91 -19.36 0.39
N GLU A 88 -5.51 -18.62 -0.55
CA GLU A 88 -6.64 -19.11 -1.35
C GLU A 88 -6.27 -20.28 -2.30
N ILE A 89 -5.00 -20.41 -2.69
CA ILE A 89 -4.54 -21.50 -3.57
C ILE A 89 -4.38 -22.80 -2.79
N LEU A 90 -3.92 -22.73 -1.53
CA LEU A 90 -3.71 -23.91 -0.68
C LEU A 90 -5.02 -24.49 -0.11
N ASP A 91 -6.07 -23.68 0.03
CA ASP A 91 -7.39 -24.12 0.53
C ASP A 91 -8.26 -24.78 -0.57
N LYS A 92 -7.83 -24.72 -1.83
CA LYS A 92 -8.52 -25.33 -3.00
C LYS A 92 -7.80 -26.56 -3.57
N SER A 93 -6.79 -27.09 -2.89
CA SER A 93 -6.00 -28.26 -3.32
C SER A 93 -6.33 -29.53 -2.53
#